data_AF-A0AAN7R843-F1
#
_entry.id   AF-A0AAN7R843-F1
#
_cell.length_a   1.000
_cell.length_b   1.000
_cell.length_c   1.000
_cell.angle_alpha   90.00
_cell.angle_beta   90.00
_cell.angle_gamma   90.00
#
_symmetry.space_group_name_H-M   'P 1'
#
loop_
_entity.id
_entity.type
_entity.pdbx_description
1 polymer ?
#
loop_
_entity_poly.entity_id
_entity_poly.type
_entity_poly.pdbx_seq_one_letter_code
_entity_poly.pdbx_strand_id
1 'polypeptide(L)'
;MGGGADHGHGHGGDFRSKVWSMSGGPYCRPKHWKRNTAIAMVGIFITCIPIAMISAKLEQRPHMPVRPIPSQLWCKNFGNKEY
;
A
#
# COMPACT_ATOMS: atom_id res chain seq x y z
N MET A 1 -10.96 19.79 -25.81
CA MET A 1 -12.39 19.89 -26.15
C MET A 1 -13.16 19.42 -24.93
N GLY A 2 -13.99 20.17 -24.22
CA GLY A 2 -14.65 21.46 -24.42
C GLY A 2 -15.99 21.40 -23.66
N GLY A 3 -16.44 22.51 -23.07
CA GLY A 3 -17.81 22.69 -22.54
C GLY A 3 -17.98 22.35 -21.06
N GLY A 4 -18.60 23.18 -20.22
CA GLY A 4 -19.34 24.41 -20.48
C GLY A 4 -19.42 25.23 -19.18
N ALA A 5 -19.36 26.54 -19.34
CA ALA A 5 -19.69 27.49 -18.30
C ALA A 5 -21.22 27.62 -18.27
N ASP A 6 -21.86 26.93 -17.34
CA ASP A 6 -23.29 27.10 -17.09
C ASP A 6 -23.47 27.96 -15.84
N HIS A 7 -23.68 29.24 -16.08
CA HIS A 7 -24.22 30.18 -15.12
C HIS A 7 -25.73 29.93 -14.98
N GLY A 8 -26.15 29.27 -13.89
CA GLY A 8 -27.55 29.05 -13.52
C GLY A 8 -27.77 29.31 -12.03
N HIS A 9 -28.79 30.10 -11.70
CA HIS A 9 -29.08 30.67 -10.38
C HIS A 9 -29.22 29.65 -9.24
N GLY A 10 -28.37 29.83 -8.21
CA GLY A 10 -28.43 29.16 -6.91
C GLY A 10 -27.17 29.51 -6.12
N HIS A 11 -27.21 30.57 -5.33
CA HIS A 11 -26.08 31.03 -4.52
C HIS A 11 -25.65 29.98 -3.49
N GLY A 12 -24.66 29.15 -3.84
CA GLY A 12 -24.01 28.22 -2.92
C GLY A 12 -23.69 26.87 -3.55
N GLY A 13 -22.64 26.79 -4.38
CA GLY A 13 -22.11 25.49 -4.80
C GLY A 13 -21.84 24.59 -3.59
N ASP A 14 -22.07 23.29 -3.74
CA ASP A 14 -21.97 22.31 -2.65
C ASP A 14 -20.65 22.49 -1.88
N PHE A 15 -20.75 22.91 -0.60
CA PHE A 15 -19.60 23.19 0.26
C PHE A 15 -18.70 21.98 0.44
N ARG A 16 -19.20 20.76 0.20
CA ARG A 16 -18.43 19.52 0.21
C ARG A 16 -17.29 19.52 -0.80
N SER A 17 -17.41 20.31 -1.88
CA SER A 17 -16.32 20.52 -2.85
C SER A 17 -15.17 21.39 -2.30
N LYS A 18 -15.44 22.19 -1.27
CA LYS A 18 -14.47 23.10 -0.64
C LYS A 18 -13.81 22.48 0.60
N VAL A 19 -14.40 21.44 1.17
CA VAL A 19 -13.87 20.75 2.35
C VAL A 19 -12.87 19.68 1.91
N TRP A 20 -11.64 19.79 2.40
CA TRP A 20 -10.62 18.76 2.21
C TRP A 20 -10.50 17.87 3.44
N SER A 21 -10.26 16.58 3.22
CA SER A 21 -10.02 15.59 4.29
C SER A 21 -8.94 14.62 3.84
N MET A 22 -8.13 14.14 4.79
CA MET A 22 -6.98 13.27 4.48
C MET A 22 -7.38 11.97 3.78
N SER A 23 -8.53 11.39 4.13
CA SER A 23 -9.08 10.18 3.52
C SER A 23 -9.83 10.42 2.20
N GLY A 24 -10.03 11.68 1.81
CA GLY A 24 -11.00 12.09 0.80
C GLY A 24 -12.38 12.41 1.38
N GLY A 25 -13.28 12.89 0.52
CA GLY A 25 -14.67 13.23 0.84
C GLY A 25 -15.71 12.23 0.29
N PRO A 26 -17.01 12.54 0.44
CA PRO A 26 -18.09 11.70 -0.06
C PRO A 26 -17.97 11.42 -1.56
N TYR A 27 -18.16 10.16 -1.97
CA TYR A 27 -18.11 9.73 -3.37
C TYR A 27 -16.80 10.06 -4.12
N CYS A 28 -15.66 10.04 -3.43
CA CYS A 28 -14.36 10.26 -4.05
C CYS A 28 -14.07 9.30 -5.23
N ARG A 29 -13.98 9.88 -6.44
CA ARG A 29 -13.57 9.17 -7.67
C ARG A 29 -12.55 10.00 -8.45
N PRO A 30 -11.30 10.09 -7.97
CA PRO A 30 -10.29 10.90 -8.64
C PRO A 30 -9.91 10.29 -9.99
N LYS A 31 -9.75 11.15 -11.00
CA LYS A 31 -9.42 10.76 -12.39
C LYS A 31 -8.18 9.86 -12.50
N HIS A 32 -7.22 10.03 -11.59
CA HIS A 32 -5.92 9.33 -11.61
C HIS A 32 -5.75 8.28 -10.51
N TRP A 33 -6.85 7.73 -9.97
CA TRP A 33 -6.78 6.77 -8.86
C TRP A 33 -5.79 5.62 -9.12
N LYS A 34 -5.82 5.03 -10.33
CA LYS A 34 -4.93 3.92 -10.71
C LYS A 34 -3.44 4.29 -10.61
N ARG A 35 -3.06 5.46 -11.14
CA ARG A 35 -1.67 5.94 -11.12
C ARG A 35 -1.22 6.19 -9.68
N ASN A 36 -2.06 6.83 -8.87
CA ASN A 36 -1.73 7.15 -7.49
C ASN A 36 -1.58 5.89 -6.63
N THR A 37 -2.47 4.90 -6.83
CA THR A 37 -2.34 3.59 -6.17
C THR A 37 -1.06 2.87 -6.61
N ALA A 38 -0.71 2.92 -7.89
CA ALA A 38 0.54 2.32 -8.37
C ALA A 38 1.76 2.95 -7.70
N ILE A 39 1.82 4.28 -7.58
CA ILE A 39 2.91 5.00 -6.89
C ILE A 39 2.99 4.56 -5.42
N ALA A 40 1.85 4.49 -4.72
CA ALA A 40 1.81 4.06 -3.32
C ALA A 40 2.33 2.62 -3.16
N MET A 41 1.89 1.69 -4.02
CA MET A 41 2.37 0.30 -4.00
C MET A 41 3.86 0.20 -4.29
N VAL A 42 4.38 0.98 -5.24
CA VAL A 42 5.82 1.05 -5.53
C VAL A 42 6.60 1.51 -4.30
N GLY A 43 6.13 2.56 -3.62
CA GLY A 43 6.75 3.01 -2.36
C GLY A 43 6.77 1.92 -1.29
N ILE A 44 5.64 1.22 -1.09
CA ILE A 44 5.54 0.11 -0.13
C ILE A 44 6.55 -0.99 -0.46
N PHE A 45 6.61 -1.46 -1.71
CA PHE A 45 7.53 -2.54 -2.08
C PHE A 45 9.00 -2.13 -1.98
N ILE A 46 9.34 -0.90 -2.39
CA ILE A 46 10.71 -0.37 -2.27
C ILE A 46 11.15 -0.36 -0.81
N THR A 47 10.27 -0.05 0.13
CA THR A 47 10.60 -0.04 1.56
C THR A 47 10.56 -1.45 2.18
N CYS A 48 9.52 -2.24 1.93
CA CYS A 48 9.31 -3.52 2.60
C CYS A 48 10.27 -4.61 2.13
N ILE A 49 10.66 -4.65 0.86
CA ILE A 49 11.57 -5.68 0.32
C ILE A 49 12.95 -5.65 1.02
N PRO A 50 13.70 -4.53 1.07
CA PRO A 50 15.00 -4.51 1.74
C PRO A 50 14.86 -4.79 3.24
N ILE A 51 13.81 -4.29 3.88
CA ILE A 51 13.53 -4.59 5.29
C ILE A 51 13.33 -6.10 5.49
N ALA A 52 12.56 -6.76 4.63
CA ALA A 52 12.34 -8.21 4.70
C ALA A 52 13.65 -8.99 4.46
N MET A 53 14.47 -8.58 3.50
CA MET A 53 15.78 -9.20 3.24
C MET A 53 16.73 -9.06 4.42
N ILE A 54 16.77 -7.89 5.06
CA ILE A 54 17.57 -7.65 6.28
C ILE A 54 17.00 -8.48 7.43
N SER A 55 15.69 -8.47 7.62
CA SER A 55 15.00 -9.25 8.65
C SER A 55 15.33 -10.74 8.53
N ALA A 56 15.24 -11.31 7.32
CA ALA A 56 15.57 -12.72 7.08
C ALA A 56 17.06 -13.06 7.29
N LYS A 57 17.98 -12.11 7.05
CA LYS A 57 19.41 -12.28 7.35
C LYS A 57 19.71 -12.27 8.85
N LEU A 58 18.97 -11.47 9.60
CA LEU A 58 19.14 -11.32 11.05
C LEU A 58 18.34 -12.35 11.86
N GLU A 59 17.35 -12.99 11.24
CA GLU A 59 16.52 -13.98 11.90
C GLU A 59 17.35 -15.19 12.31
N GLN A 60 17.55 -15.36 13.62
CA GLN A 60 18.19 -16.52 14.21
C GLN A 60 17.18 -17.35 15.00
N ARG A 61 17.19 -18.67 14.76
CA ARG A 61 16.43 -19.65 15.54
C ARG A 61 17.35 -20.78 15.99
N PRO A 62 17.74 -20.81 17.28
CA PRO A 62 18.62 -21.86 17.80
C PRO A 62 17.90 -23.19 18.01
N HIS A 63 16.58 -23.18 18.23
CA HIS A 63 15.77 -24.39 18.40
C HIS A 63 14.94 -24.68 17.16
N MET A 64 14.87 -25.97 16.78
CA MET A 64 14.05 -26.40 15.65
C MET A 64 12.56 -26.33 15.99
N PRO A 65 11.70 -25.78 15.12
CA PRO A 65 10.28 -25.68 15.43
C PRO A 65 9.60 -27.05 15.43
N VAL A 66 8.71 -27.27 16.40
CA VAL A 66 7.94 -28.52 16.57
C VAL A 66 6.81 -28.65 15.52
N ARG A 67 6.48 -27.55 14.84
CA ARG A 67 5.41 -27.45 13.83
C ARG A 67 5.91 -26.68 12.61
N PRO A 68 5.33 -26.89 11.42
CA PRO A 68 5.69 -26.11 10.25
C PRO A 68 5.38 -24.63 10.49
N ILE A 69 6.36 -23.76 10.30
CA ILE A 69 6.23 -22.32 10.45
C ILE A 69 6.69 -21.62 9.17
N PRO A 70 6.02 -20.55 8.69
CA PRO A 70 6.35 -19.92 7.41
C PRO A 70 7.81 -19.48 7.28
N SER A 71 8.41 -19.05 8.39
CA SER A 71 9.81 -18.61 8.45
C SER A 71 10.83 -19.70 8.16
N GLN A 72 10.43 -20.97 8.17
CA GLN A 72 11.24 -22.08 7.67
C GLN A 72 11.62 -21.95 6.19
N LEU A 73 10.90 -21.15 5.39
CA LEU A 73 11.18 -20.94 3.97
C LEU A 73 12.36 -19.98 3.72
N TRP A 74 12.64 -19.06 4.65
CA TRP A 74 13.61 -17.97 4.45
C TRP A 74 14.67 -17.85 5.56
N CYS A 75 14.45 -18.46 6.72
CA CYS A 75 15.46 -18.57 7.78
C CYS A 75 16.65 -19.42 7.33
N LYS A 76 17.85 -18.86 7.41
CA LYS A 76 19.10 -19.57 7.10
C LYS A 76 19.49 -20.62 8.16
N ASN A 77 19.02 -20.48 9.40
CA ASN A 77 19.31 -21.39 10.51
C ASN A 77 18.88 -22.84 10.28
N PHE A 78 17.95 -23.08 9.34
CA PHE A 78 17.41 -24.42 9.10
C PHE A 78 18.12 -25.21 7.98
N GLY A 79 19.21 -24.66 7.40
CA GLY A 79 20.01 -25.32 6.37
C GLY A 79 19.28 -25.57 5.04
N ASN A 80 19.98 -26.18 4.07
CA ASN A 80 19.34 -26.73 2.88
C ASN A 80 18.53 -27.95 3.31
N LYS A 81 17.21 -27.87 3.19
CA LYS A 81 16.34 -29.01 3.44
C LYS A 81 16.36 -29.87 2.19
N GLU A 82 17.06 -31.00 2.26
CA GLU A 82 16.77 -32.13 1.39
C GLU A 82 15.38 -32.63 1.81
N TYR A 83 14.38 -32.36 0.99
CA TYR A 83 13.06 -32.97 1.08
C TYR A 83 13.00 -34.21 0.21
#